data_AF-A0AAD6YUS2-F1
#
_entry.id   AF-A0AAD6YUS2-F1
#
_cell.length_a   1.000
_cell.length_b   1.000
_cell.length_c   1.000
_cell.angle_alpha   90.00
_cell.angle_beta   90.00
_cell.angle_gamma   90.00
#
_symmetry.space_group_name_H-M   'P 1'
#
loop_
_entity.id
_entity.type
_entity.pdbx_description
1 polymer ?
#
loop_
_entity_poly.entity_id
_entity_poly.type
_entity_poly.pdbx_seq_one_letter_code
_entity_poly.pdbx_strand_id
1 'polypeptide(L)'
;MEQDPTLQSAKTLQEAFEKSDLHLLRSVLNFTEAEEGSHNETEVKDPALVAQDLTTQTSYLRKLKFRYLEQNAKAKYVKTIVSDIDDAAFVTAEENKGLEVVCEEKKKKLRVAKAELAEVRTSIRDLAPVVEADYTKLRDSAAKAALLTQKIIDARLALTRLRHAHPKPRLTIPAAEQRLADQVTEMQVLSDNIEEASKRMHNVKSNVKGGTQELETLRAERAEAEKAVKASRVNEDDVRLAPLYDQHLASLALHKSVLNIHNSHLVSENELVLSYKVGRRTISVNLIFQPNTSQLASANVSGLDELGVEAAELVDLHIHADDAYGLIPAVLAMARAAQ
;
A
#
# COMPACT_ATOMS: atom_id res chain seq x y z
N MET A 1 15.98 36.24 -6.68
CA MET A 1 15.99 36.59 -5.24
C MET A 1 15.46 38.00 -5.13
N GLU A 2 14.14 38.15 -5.18
CA GLU A 2 13.47 39.44 -5.06
C GLU A 2 13.18 39.63 -3.57
N GLN A 3 13.82 40.61 -2.95
CA GLN A 3 13.52 40.99 -1.56
C GLN A 3 12.22 41.77 -1.55
N ASP A 4 11.28 41.35 -0.70
CA ASP A 4 9.92 41.87 -0.63
C ASP A 4 9.87 43.41 -0.55
N PRO A 5 8.93 44.06 -1.28
CA PRO A 5 8.78 45.52 -1.29
C PRO A 5 8.44 46.09 0.10
N THR A 6 7.93 45.23 1.00
CA THR A 6 7.63 45.56 2.40
C THR A 6 8.89 45.72 3.26
N LEU A 7 9.98 45.01 2.93
CA LEU A 7 11.26 45.15 3.62
C LEU A 7 11.99 46.43 3.22
N GLN A 8 11.81 46.85 1.97
CA GLN A 8 12.39 48.13 1.50
C GLN A 8 11.66 49.32 2.10
N SER A 9 10.33 49.28 2.21
CA SER A 9 9.56 50.35 2.86
C SER A 9 9.80 50.44 4.37
N ALA A 10 10.05 49.31 5.04
CA ALA A 10 10.42 49.30 6.46
C ALA A 10 11.79 49.95 6.69
N LYS A 11 12.77 49.67 5.84
CA LYS A 11 14.12 50.27 5.92
C LYS A 11 14.09 51.77 5.67
N THR A 12 13.33 52.25 4.69
CA THR A 12 13.22 53.70 4.42
C THR A 12 12.53 54.45 5.56
N LEU A 13 11.55 53.83 6.23
CA LEU A 13 10.93 54.40 7.43
C LEU A 13 11.89 54.48 8.61
N GLN A 14 12.71 53.44 8.81
CA GLN A 14 13.71 53.41 9.87
C GLN A 14 14.79 54.47 9.65
N GLU A 15 15.30 54.62 8.43
CA GLU A 15 16.24 55.68 8.07
C GLU A 15 15.63 57.09 8.20
N ALA A 16 14.33 57.24 7.96
CA ALA A 16 13.62 58.50 8.17
C ALA A 16 13.46 58.82 9.68
N PHE A 17 13.23 57.80 10.51
CA PHE A 17 13.16 57.95 11.96
C PHE A 17 14.50 58.29 12.60
N GLU A 18 15.59 57.65 12.16
CA GLU A 18 16.95 57.93 12.66
C GLU A 18 17.45 59.30 12.21
N LYS A 19 17.00 59.81 11.06
CA LYS A 19 17.26 61.20 10.62
C LYS A 19 16.40 62.23 11.32
N SER A 20 15.24 61.85 11.86
CA SER A 20 14.41 62.76 12.65
C SER A 20 14.96 62.80 14.07
N ASP A 21 15.72 63.86 14.36
CA ASP A 21 16.32 64.11 15.67
C ASP A 21 15.22 64.51 16.69
N LEU A 22 14.40 63.53 17.08
CA LEU A 22 13.25 63.72 17.94
C LEU A 22 13.73 63.73 19.41
N HIS A 23 13.89 64.92 19.96
CA HIS A 23 14.27 65.18 21.37
C HIS A 23 13.24 64.72 22.42
N LEU A 24 12.36 63.76 22.11
CA LEU A 24 11.28 63.30 23.00
C LEU A 24 11.82 62.63 24.28
N LEU A 25 12.89 61.84 24.19
CA LEU A 25 13.50 61.23 25.37
C LEU A 25 14.21 62.29 26.25
N ARG A 26 14.77 63.33 25.63
CA ARG A 26 15.40 64.45 26.34
C ARG A 26 14.37 65.35 27.00
N SER A 27 13.22 65.58 26.37
CA SER A 27 12.12 66.33 26.97
C SER A 27 11.47 65.58 28.14
N VAL A 28 11.43 64.25 28.09
CA VAL A 28 10.94 63.43 29.21
C VAL A 28 11.91 63.49 30.39
N LEU A 29 13.22 63.39 30.17
CA LEU A 29 14.22 63.53 31.24
C LEU A 29 14.19 64.93 31.89
N ASN A 30 14.05 65.99 31.09
CA ASN A 30 13.91 67.36 31.60
C ASN A 30 12.61 67.58 32.38
N PHE A 31 11.56 66.79 32.11
CA PHE A 31 10.29 66.86 32.84
C PHE A 31 10.36 66.10 34.17
N THR A 32 11.10 64.98 34.23
CA THR A 32 11.29 64.20 35.45
C THR A 32 12.24 64.87 36.45
N GLU A 33 13.29 65.55 35.98
CA GLU A 33 14.22 66.29 36.87
C GLU A 33 13.59 67.56 37.46
N ALA A 34 12.55 68.12 36.82
CA ALA A 34 11.83 69.30 37.32
C ALA A 34 10.85 68.98 38.47
N GLU A 35 10.48 67.72 38.69
CA GLU A 35 9.59 67.30 39.79
C GLU A 35 10.32 66.90 41.08
N GLU A 36 11.64 66.68 41.07
CA GLU A 36 12.40 66.33 42.27
C GLU A 36 12.93 67.56 43.07
N GLY A 37 12.70 68.78 42.59
CA GLY A 37 13.31 70.01 43.11
C GLY A 37 12.51 70.83 44.12
N SER A 38 11.35 70.38 44.60
CA SER A 38 10.51 71.17 45.53
C SER A 38 10.18 70.39 46.79
N HIS A 39 11.15 70.27 47.69
CA HIS A 39 10.89 69.92 49.08
C HIS A 39 9.96 70.95 49.73
N ASN A 40 8.70 70.56 49.91
CA ASN A 40 7.92 70.96 51.07
C ASN A 40 7.16 69.74 51.58
N GLU A 41 7.38 69.46 52.85
CA GLU A 41 6.78 68.41 53.65
C GLU A 41 5.28 68.31 53.41
N THR A 42 4.84 67.23 52.76
CA THR A 42 3.51 66.69 53.02
C THR A 42 3.66 65.23 53.35
N GLU A 43 3.67 64.99 54.66
CA GLU A 43 3.12 63.81 55.31
C GLU A 43 2.02 63.18 54.45
N VAL A 44 1.97 61.85 54.42
CA VAL A 44 0.94 61.05 53.75
C VAL A 44 -0.44 61.51 54.23
N LYS A 45 -1.01 62.51 53.55
CA LYS A 45 -2.35 63.04 53.84
C LYS A 45 -3.34 62.06 53.27
N ASP A 46 -4.23 61.57 54.14
CA ASP A 46 -5.31 60.69 53.74
C ASP A 46 -6.00 61.24 52.47
N PRO A 47 -6.28 60.38 51.48
CA PRO A 47 -6.86 60.81 50.19
C PRO A 47 -8.20 61.54 50.35
N ALA A 48 -8.89 61.34 51.49
CA ALA A 48 -10.10 62.07 51.85
C ALA A 48 -9.86 63.56 52.16
N LEU A 49 -8.75 63.91 52.84
CA LEU A 49 -8.40 65.30 53.14
C LEU A 49 -7.94 66.04 51.88
N VAL A 50 -7.18 65.36 51.02
CA VAL A 50 -6.79 65.91 49.70
C VAL A 50 -8.03 66.17 48.84
N ALA A 51 -9.01 65.27 48.85
CA ALA A 51 -10.28 65.49 48.16
C ALA A 51 -11.03 66.71 48.71
N GLN A 52 -11.04 66.91 50.04
CA GLN A 52 -11.66 68.08 50.66
C GLN A 52 -10.91 69.38 50.27
N ASP A 53 -9.58 69.40 50.31
CA ASP A 53 -8.79 70.55 49.88
C ASP A 53 -8.99 70.88 48.39
N LEU A 54 -9.07 69.86 47.52
CA LEU A 54 -9.41 70.06 46.11
C LEU A 54 -10.81 70.65 45.93
N THR A 55 -11.79 70.23 46.75
CA THR A 55 -13.16 70.80 46.69
C THR A 55 -13.20 72.25 47.15
N THR A 56 -12.43 72.61 48.19
CA THR A 56 -12.37 74.00 48.68
C THR A 56 -11.67 74.89 47.67
N GLN A 57 -10.54 74.46 47.10
CA GLN A 57 -9.82 75.20 46.06
C GLN A 57 -10.64 75.37 44.78
N THR A 58 -11.32 74.33 44.31
CA THR A 58 -12.23 74.47 43.15
C THR A 58 -13.37 75.42 43.44
N SER A 59 -13.92 75.44 44.66
CA SER A 59 -14.94 76.43 45.04
C SER A 59 -14.40 77.87 45.06
N TYR A 60 -13.15 78.07 45.50
CA TYR A 60 -12.48 79.37 45.50
C TYR A 60 -12.23 79.87 44.07
N LEU A 61 -11.72 79.00 43.18
CA LEU A 61 -11.50 79.34 41.76
C LEU A 61 -12.80 79.66 41.04
N ARG A 62 -13.91 78.98 41.36
CA ARG A 62 -15.24 79.34 40.83
C ARG A 62 -15.67 80.74 41.26
N LYS A 63 -15.48 81.10 42.54
CA LYS A 63 -15.78 82.46 43.05
C LYS A 63 -14.89 83.51 42.38
N LEU A 64 -13.60 83.21 42.18
CA LEU A 64 -12.66 84.12 41.51
C LEU A 64 -13.06 84.35 40.04
N LYS A 65 -13.40 83.28 39.31
CA LYS A 65 -13.92 83.36 37.94
C LYS A 65 -15.18 84.22 37.87
N PHE A 66 -16.11 84.04 38.81
CA PHE A 66 -17.34 84.82 38.84
C PHE A 66 -17.06 86.31 39.04
N ARG A 67 -16.20 86.66 40.00
CA ARG A 67 -15.78 88.06 40.24
C ARG A 67 -15.08 88.68 39.02
N TYR A 68 -14.23 87.93 38.33
CA TYR A 68 -13.56 88.40 37.12
C TYR A 68 -14.55 88.65 35.98
N LEU A 69 -15.49 87.72 35.75
CA LEU A 69 -16.51 87.90 34.72
C LEU A 69 -17.42 89.09 35.04
N GLU A 70 -17.78 89.28 36.30
CA GLU A 70 -18.56 90.43 36.75
C GLU A 70 -17.80 91.76 36.54
N GLN A 71 -16.51 91.82 36.90
CA GLN A 71 -15.69 93.00 36.64
C GLN A 71 -15.49 93.27 35.15
N ASN A 72 -15.30 92.23 34.34
CA ASN A 72 -15.21 92.36 32.89
C ASN A 72 -16.53 92.86 32.27
N ALA A 73 -17.67 92.33 32.74
CA ALA A 73 -18.99 92.82 32.32
C ALA A 73 -19.19 94.28 32.72
N LYS A 74 -18.82 94.67 33.95
CA LYS A 74 -18.87 96.07 34.42
C LYS A 74 -17.95 96.98 33.59
N ALA A 75 -16.72 96.56 33.31
CA ALA A 75 -15.77 97.32 32.49
C ALA A 75 -16.29 97.50 31.06
N LYS A 76 -16.87 96.45 30.47
CA LYS A 76 -17.54 96.54 29.16
C LYS A 76 -18.73 97.48 29.18
N TYR A 77 -19.58 97.40 30.21
CA TYR A 77 -20.74 98.27 30.36
C TYR A 77 -20.35 99.74 30.52
N VAL A 78 -19.36 100.02 31.39
CA VAL A 78 -18.80 101.36 31.58
C VAL A 78 -18.21 101.88 30.28
N LYS A 79 -17.47 101.06 29.52
CA LYS A 79 -17.01 101.45 28.19
C LYS A 79 -18.20 101.80 27.28
N THR A 80 -19.13 100.88 27.06
CA THR A 80 -20.24 101.10 26.12
C THR A 80 -21.22 102.22 26.51
N ILE A 81 -21.30 102.63 27.77
CA ILE A 81 -22.23 103.68 28.20
C ILE A 81 -21.51 105.01 28.47
N VAL A 82 -20.30 104.97 29.01
CA VAL A 82 -19.58 106.19 29.43
C VAL A 82 -18.60 106.66 28.35
N SER A 83 -18.07 105.78 27.48
CA SER A 83 -17.18 106.21 26.38
C SER A 83 -17.88 106.41 25.03
N ASP A 84 -19.14 105.99 24.86
CA ASP A 84 -19.78 105.90 23.54
C ASP A 84 -20.94 106.90 23.35
N ILE A 85 -21.05 107.97 24.17
CA ILE A 85 -22.04 109.04 23.94
C ILE A 85 -21.64 109.92 22.73
N ASP A 86 -20.35 110.09 22.48
CA ASP A 86 -19.83 110.89 21.36
C ASP A 86 -19.52 110.05 20.09
N ASP A 87 -19.54 108.71 20.20
CA ASP A 87 -19.26 107.76 19.09
C ASP A 87 -20.47 106.85 18.80
N ALA A 88 -21.65 107.22 19.29
CA ALA A 88 -22.90 106.60 18.88
C ALA A 88 -23.22 107.06 17.45
N ALA A 89 -22.99 106.17 16.47
CA ALA A 89 -23.35 106.42 15.08
C ALA A 89 -24.82 106.86 14.98
N PHE A 90 -25.05 108.16 14.76
CA PHE A 90 -26.37 108.69 14.43
C PHE A 90 -26.76 108.08 13.09
N VAL A 91 -27.64 107.08 13.11
CA VAL A 91 -28.14 106.45 11.89
C VAL A 91 -28.86 107.50 11.05
N THR A 92 -28.18 108.00 10.02
CA THR A 92 -28.73 109.03 9.15
C THR A 92 -29.81 108.44 8.25
N ALA A 93 -30.79 109.24 7.85
CA ALA A 93 -31.87 108.79 6.96
C ALA A 93 -31.35 108.27 5.60
N GLU A 94 -30.15 108.71 5.19
CA GLU A 94 -29.46 108.25 3.98
C GLU A 94 -28.83 106.86 4.16
N GLU A 95 -28.20 106.60 5.31
CA GLU A 95 -27.70 105.26 5.67
C GLU A 95 -28.82 104.23 5.75
N ASN A 96 -29.99 104.59 6.28
CA ASN A 96 -31.16 103.71 6.31
C ASN A 96 -31.62 103.32 4.90
N LYS A 97 -31.68 104.26 3.96
CA LYS A 97 -32.05 103.98 2.56
C LYS A 97 -30.99 103.10 1.87
N GLY A 98 -29.70 103.35 2.13
CA GLY A 98 -28.62 102.49 1.64
C GLY A 98 -28.73 101.05 2.19
N LEU A 99 -29.03 100.91 3.48
CA LEU A 99 -29.26 99.62 4.11
C LEU A 99 -30.50 98.90 3.59
N GLU A 100 -31.57 99.62 3.25
CA GLU A 100 -32.77 99.05 2.61
C GLU A 100 -32.42 98.40 1.26
N VAL A 101 -31.68 99.09 0.39
CA VAL A 101 -31.26 98.55 -0.91
C VAL A 101 -30.41 97.29 -0.73
N VAL A 102 -29.41 97.34 0.17
CA VAL A 102 -28.56 96.19 0.47
C VAL A 102 -29.37 95.03 1.08
N CYS A 103 -30.36 95.32 1.92
CA CYS A 103 -31.25 94.31 2.48
C CYS A 103 -32.15 93.68 1.42
N GLU A 104 -32.67 94.46 0.47
CA GLU A 104 -33.45 93.95 -0.66
C GLU A 104 -32.62 93.05 -1.57
N GLU A 105 -31.40 93.45 -1.91
CA GLU A 105 -30.47 92.62 -2.69
C GLU A 105 -30.15 91.31 -1.97
N LYS A 106 -29.85 91.37 -0.67
CA LYS A 106 -29.61 90.18 0.15
C LYS A 106 -30.85 89.30 0.23
N LYS A 107 -32.06 89.87 0.35
CA LYS A 107 -33.33 89.12 0.31
C LYS A 107 -33.55 88.43 -1.03
N LYS A 108 -33.25 89.11 -2.16
CA LYS A 108 -33.32 88.52 -3.50
C LYS A 108 -32.36 87.34 -3.64
N LYS A 109 -31.10 87.51 -3.23
CA LYS A 109 -30.08 86.43 -3.23
C LYS A 109 -30.50 85.26 -2.33
N LEU A 110 -31.01 85.54 -1.13
CA LEU A 110 -31.50 84.52 -0.21
C LEU A 110 -32.69 83.75 -0.80
N ARG A 111 -33.60 84.43 -1.50
CA ARG A 111 -34.77 83.79 -2.11
C ARG A 111 -34.37 82.83 -3.22
N VAL A 112 -33.42 83.22 -4.08
CA VAL A 112 -32.86 82.36 -5.13
C VAL A 112 -32.17 81.14 -4.51
N ALA A 113 -31.28 81.35 -3.54
CA ALA A 113 -30.59 80.25 -2.87
C ALA A 113 -31.57 79.30 -2.12
N LYS A 114 -32.66 79.83 -1.54
CA LYS A 114 -33.71 78.99 -0.93
C LYS A 114 -34.48 78.16 -1.96
N ALA A 115 -34.72 78.70 -3.15
CA ALA A 115 -35.38 77.97 -4.23
C ALA A 115 -34.47 76.85 -4.75
N GLU A 116 -33.21 77.15 -5.05
CA GLU A 116 -32.21 76.16 -5.48
C GLU A 116 -32.04 75.04 -4.44
N LEU A 117 -31.96 75.40 -3.16
CA LEU A 117 -31.87 74.41 -2.08
C LEU A 117 -33.13 73.54 -1.98
N ALA A 118 -34.31 74.10 -2.23
CA ALA A 118 -35.55 73.33 -2.25
C ALA A 118 -35.58 72.33 -3.43
N GLU A 119 -35.13 72.74 -4.61
CA GLU A 119 -35.00 71.89 -5.80
C GLU A 119 -34.02 70.74 -5.57
N VAL A 120 -32.86 71.03 -4.98
CA VAL A 120 -31.87 69.99 -4.62
C VAL A 120 -32.42 69.04 -3.56
N ARG A 121 -33.19 69.52 -2.59
CA ARG A 121 -33.85 68.64 -1.61
C ARG A 121 -34.88 67.73 -2.26
N THR A 122 -35.66 68.24 -3.22
CA THR A 122 -36.61 67.40 -3.96
C THR A 122 -35.88 66.38 -4.82
N SER A 123 -34.81 66.76 -5.53
CA SER A 123 -34.05 65.82 -6.35
C SER A 123 -33.38 64.74 -5.51
N ILE A 124 -32.82 65.08 -4.33
CA ILE A 124 -32.28 64.09 -3.38
C ILE A 124 -33.39 63.14 -2.92
N ARG A 125 -34.57 63.66 -2.57
CA ARG A 125 -35.70 62.84 -2.13
C ARG A 125 -36.17 61.86 -3.20
N ASP A 126 -36.12 62.26 -4.47
CA ASP A 126 -36.56 61.45 -5.59
C ASP A 126 -35.49 60.45 -6.05
N LEU A 127 -34.20 60.84 -6.02
CA LEU A 127 -33.08 60.00 -6.44
C LEU A 127 -32.66 58.97 -5.38
N ALA A 128 -32.73 59.32 -4.10
CA ALA A 128 -32.35 58.43 -3.00
C ALA A 128 -32.99 57.02 -3.10
N PRO A 129 -34.31 56.85 -3.26
CA PRO A 129 -34.91 55.52 -3.34
C PRO A 129 -34.47 54.73 -4.60
N VAL A 130 -34.19 55.41 -5.71
CA VAL A 130 -33.71 54.76 -6.94
C VAL A 130 -32.31 54.21 -6.73
N VAL A 131 -31.42 55.03 -6.13
CA VAL A 131 -30.05 54.61 -5.80
C VAL A 131 -30.04 53.46 -4.80
N GLU A 132 -30.90 53.48 -3.78
CA GLU A 132 -31.04 52.37 -2.84
C GLU A 132 -31.54 51.08 -3.52
N ALA A 133 -32.53 51.19 -4.41
CA ALA A 133 -33.04 50.06 -5.17
C ALA A 133 -31.98 49.46 -6.10
N ASP A 134 -31.14 50.26 -6.73
CA ASP A 134 -30.08 49.77 -7.61
C ASP A 134 -28.90 49.20 -6.81
N TYR A 135 -28.56 49.80 -5.67
CA TYR A 135 -27.57 49.26 -4.75
C TYR A 135 -27.98 47.88 -4.21
N THR A 136 -29.24 47.70 -3.82
CA THR A 136 -29.75 46.41 -3.34
C THR A 136 -29.72 45.35 -4.43
N LYS A 137 -30.13 45.67 -5.67
CA LYS A 137 -30.00 44.75 -6.82
C LYS A 137 -28.55 44.37 -7.10
N LEU A 138 -27.63 45.34 -7.04
CA LEU A 138 -26.21 45.09 -7.27
C LEU A 138 -25.61 44.20 -6.16
N ARG A 139 -26.00 44.44 -4.91
CA ARG A 139 -25.61 43.61 -3.77
C ARG A 139 -26.10 42.16 -3.93
N ASP A 140 -27.34 41.97 -4.35
CA ASP A 140 -27.92 40.65 -4.56
C ASP A 140 -27.26 39.91 -5.73
N SER A 141 -26.98 40.62 -6.83
CA SER A 141 -26.28 40.03 -7.97
C SER A 141 -24.83 39.66 -7.63
N ALA A 142 -24.14 40.49 -6.86
CA ALA A 142 -22.80 40.19 -6.34
C ALA A 142 -22.81 38.97 -5.41
N ALA A 143 -23.79 38.86 -4.50
CA ALA A 143 -23.96 37.69 -3.63
C ALA A 143 -24.21 36.41 -4.44
N LYS A 144 -25.07 36.46 -5.47
CA LYS A 144 -25.31 35.34 -6.39
C LYS A 144 -24.05 34.95 -7.16
N ALA A 145 -23.27 35.91 -7.64
CA ALA A 145 -22.00 35.65 -8.32
C ALA A 145 -20.99 34.98 -7.38
N ALA A 146 -20.89 35.43 -6.13
CA ALA A 146 -20.04 34.79 -5.11
C ALA A 146 -20.46 33.34 -4.85
N LEU A 147 -21.76 33.06 -4.72
CA LEU A 147 -22.26 31.68 -4.54
C LEU A 147 -21.99 30.80 -5.77
N LEU A 148 -22.17 31.32 -6.98
CA LEU A 148 -21.91 30.56 -8.21
C LEU A 148 -20.41 30.27 -8.39
N THR A 149 -19.54 31.24 -8.09
CA THR A 149 -18.08 31.04 -8.17
C THR A 149 -17.63 29.99 -7.16
N GLN A 150 -18.15 29.99 -5.93
CA GLN A 150 -17.90 28.93 -4.96
C GLN A 150 -18.35 27.56 -5.48
N LYS A 151 -19.57 27.44 -6.03
CA LYS A 151 -20.06 26.19 -6.63
C LYS A 151 -19.19 25.69 -7.78
N ILE A 152 -18.68 26.61 -8.62
CA ILE A 152 -17.76 26.26 -9.72
C ILE A 152 -16.44 25.71 -9.17
N ILE A 153 -15.89 26.33 -8.13
CA ILE A 153 -14.67 25.86 -7.47
C ILE A 153 -14.89 24.47 -6.87
N ASP A 154 -15.99 24.27 -6.14
CA ASP A 154 -16.33 22.97 -5.56
C ASP A 154 -16.52 21.88 -6.62
N ALA A 155 -17.22 22.20 -7.72
CA ALA A 155 -17.38 21.29 -8.84
C ALA A 155 -16.05 20.96 -9.54
N ARG A 156 -15.15 21.94 -9.69
CA ARG A 156 -13.80 21.72 -10.22
C ARG A 156 -12.99 20.83 -9.29
N LEU A 157 -13.04 21.04 -7.98
CA LEU A 157 -12.39 20.17 -7.00
C LEU A 157 -12.95 18.75 -7.04
N ALA A 158 -14.27 18.59 -7.16
CA ALA A 158 -14.91 17.29 -7.33
C ALA A 158 -14.45 16.58 -8.62
N LEU A 159 -14.38 17.30 -9.75
CA LEU A 159 -13.85 16.76 -11.01
C LEU A 159 -12.39 16.35 -10.89
N THR A 160 -11.56 17.14 -10.20
CA THR A 160 -10.15 16.81 -9.96
C THR A 160 -10.03 15.57 -9.09
N ARG A 161 -10.82 15.46 -8.02
CA ARG A 161 -10.89 14.24 -7.18
C ARG A 161 -11.32 13.02 -8.00
N LEU A 162 -12.34 13.15 -8.86
CA LEU A 162 -12.77 12.07 -9.76
C LEU A 162 -11.69 11.69 -10.78
N ARG A 163 -10.92 12.67 -11.28
CA ARG A 163 -9.78 12.43 -12.18
C ARG A 163 -8.62 11.72 -11.47
N HIS A 164 -8.39 12.02 -10.20
CA HIS A 164 -7.38 11.31 -9.40
C HIS A 164 -7.83 9.91 -9.00
N ALA A 165 -9.09 9.75 -8.57
CA ALA A 165 -9.66 8.45 -8.22
C ALA A 165 -9.75 7.50 -9.43
N HIS A 166 -9.91 8.05 -10.63
CA HIS A 166 -9.93 7.32 -11.90
C HIS A 166 -8.89 7.89 -12.88
N PRO A 167 -7.60 7.52 -12.71
CA PRO A 167 -6.54 7.90 -13.63
C PRO A 167 -6.82 7.39 -15.05
N LYS A 168 -6.28 8.07 -16.07
CA LYS A 168 -6.35 7.58 -17.47
C LYS A 168 -5.63 6.22 -17.56
N PRO A 169 -6.12 5.28 -18.40
CA PRO A 169 -6.95 5.49 -19.58
C PRO A 169 -8.45 5.33 -19.30
N ARG A 170 -9.21 6.41 -19.54
CA ARG A 170 -10.68 6.30 -19.59
C ARG A 170 -11.01 5.57 -20.87
N LEU A 171 -11.73 4.44 -20.80
CA LEU A 171 -12.38 3.92 -22.01
C LEU A 171 -13.31 5.03 -22.50
N THR A 172 -12.95 5.66 -23.61
CA THR A 172 -13.92 6.41 -24.41
C THR A 172 -15.02 5.43 -24.80
N ILE A 173 -16.26 5.90 -25.00
CA ILE A 173 -17.37 5.06 -25.49
C ILE A 173 -16.93 4.11 -26.62
N PRO A 174 -16.19 4.56 -27.66
CA PRO A 174 -15.68 3.65 -28.68
C PRO A 174 -14.68 2.60 -28.18
N ALA A 175 -13.81 2.93 -27.21
CA ALA A 175 -12.90 1.97 -26.61
C ALA A 175 -13.66 0.95 -25.72
N ALA A 176 -14.76 1.37 -25.07
CA ALA A 176 -15.67 0.49 -24.34
C ALA A 176 -16.41 -0.48 -25.25
N GLU A 177 -16.94 0.02 -26.36
CA GLU A 177 -17.58 -0.80 -27.40
C GLU A 177 -16.58 -1.81 -27.99
N GLN A 178 -15.34 -1.37 -28.28
CA GLN A 178 -14.30 -2.27 -28.77
C GLN A 178 -13.94 -3.34 -27.74
N ARG A 179 -13.73 -2.98 -26.46
CA ARG A 179 -13.48 -3.98 -25.41
C ARG A 179 -14.63 -4.95 -25.22
N LEU A 180 -15.87 -4.49 -25.35
CA LEU A 180 -17.04 -5.37 -25.28
C LEU A 180 -17.07 -6.34 -26.47
N ALA A 181 -16.76 -5.86 -27.67
CA ALA A 181 -16.65 -6.73 -28.85
C ALA A 181 -15.54 -7.78 -28.66
N ASP A 182 -14.36 -7.35 -28.18
CA ASP A 182 -13.25 -8.26 -27.88
C ASP A 182 -13.68 -9.32 -26.83
N GLN A 183 -14.33 -8.91 -25.74
CA GLN A 183 -14.85 -9.83 -24.72
C GLN A 183 -15.91 -10.79 -25.26
N VAL A 184 -16.80 -10.35 -26.15
CA VAL A 184 -17.79 -11.22 -26.77
C VAL A 184 -17.09 -12.26 -27.64
N THR A 185 -16.07 -11.88 -28.41
CA THR A 185 -15.28 -12.84 -29.19
C THR A 185 -14.51 -13.82 -28.32
N GLU A 186 -13.91 -13.37 -27.22
CA GLU A 186 -13.26 -14.25 -26.24
C GLU A 186 -14.24 -15.22 -25.60
N MET A 187 -15.44 -14.77 -25.21
CA MET A 187 -16.48 -15.65 -24.66
C MET A 187 -16.98 -16.67 -25.68
N GLN A 188 -17.08 -16.30 -26.95
CA GLN A 188 -17.44 -17.21 -28.03
C GLN A 188 -16.39 -18.32 -28.16
N VAL A 189 -15.10 -17.95 -28.24
CA VAL A 189 -13.99 -18.91 -28.32
C VAL A 189 -13.95 -19.84 -27.10
N LEU A 190 -14.15 -19.31 -25.90
CA LEU A 190 -14.21 -20.13 -24.69
C LEU A 190 -15.42 -21.07 -24.70
N SER A 191 -16.57 -20.63 -25.19
CA SER A 191 -17.76 -21.48 -25.33
C SER A 191 -17.53 -22.61 -26.33
N ASP A 192 -16.93 -22.30 -27.48
CA ASP A 192 -16.57 -23.29 -28.50
C ASP A 192 -15.57 -24.33 -27.92
N ASN A 193 -14.58 -23.88 -27.16
CA ASN A 193 -13.62 -24.76 -26.48
C ASN A 193 -14.31 -25.67 -25.44
N ILE A 194 -15.30 -25.16 -24.71
CA ILE A 194 -16.10 -25.96 -23.77
C ILE A 194 -16.92 -27.01 -24.51
N GLU A 195 -17.54 -26.65 -25.63
CA GLU A 195 -18.29 -27.60 -26.47
C GLU A 195 -17.39 -28.69 -27.04
N GLU A 196 -16.20 -28.34 -27.54
CA GLU A 196 -15.22 -29.31 -28.00
C GLU A 196 -14.76 -30.24 -26.88
N ALA A 197 -14.42 -29.69 -25.72
CA ALA A 197 -14.03 -30.49 -24.56
C ALA A 197 -15.16 -31.43 -24.12
N SER A 198 -16.41 -30.96 -24.16
CA SER A 198 -17.60 -31.77 -23.87
C SER A 198 -17.79 -32.90 -24.88
N LYS A 199 -17.61 -32.64 -26.18
CA LYS A 199 -17.63 -33.68 -27.23
C LYS A 199 -16.53 -34.72 -27.00
N ARG A 200 -15.30 -34.29 -26.71
CA ARG A 200 -14.18 -35.20 -26.39
C ARG A 200 -14.48 -36.05 -25.15
N MET A 201 -15.04 -35.44 -24.10
CA MET A 201 -15.47 -36.15 -22.89
C MET A 201 -16.56 -37.19 -23.21
N HIS A 202 -17.53 -36.85 -24.06
CA HIS A 202 -18.57 -37.79 -24.47
C HIS A 202 -18.01 -38.98 -25.23
N ASN A 203 -17.08 -38.74 -26.16
CA ASN A 203 -16.39 -39.79 -26.91
C ASN A 203 -15.58 -40.71 -26.00
N VAL A 204 -14.80 -40.14 -25.08
CA VAL A 204 -14.05 -40.94 -24.07
C VAL A 204 -14.99 -41.75 -23.20
N LYS A 205 -16.10 -41.16 -22.74
CA LYS A 205 -17.12 -41.88 -21.96
C LYS A 205 -17.74 -43.04 -22.75
N SER A 206 -17.98 -42.85 -24.05
CA SER A 206 -18.48 -43.91 -24.93
C SER A 206 -17.45 -45.04 -25.08
N ASN A 207 -16.19 -44.69 -25.32
CA ASN A 207 -15.11 -45.67 -25.44
C ASN A 207 -14.87 -46.44 -24.15
N VAL A 208 -14.93 -45.77 -22.99
CA VAL A 208 -14.84 -46.43 -21.69
C VAL A 208 -16.01 -47.38 -21.48
N LYS A 209 -17.24 -46.98 -21.82
CA LYS A 209 -18.40 -47.88 -21.75
C LYS A 209 -18.24 -49.11 -22.64
N GLY A 210 -17.78 -48.93 -23.89
CA GLY A 210 -17.47 -50.03 -24.80
C GLY A 210 -16.41 -50.96 -24.22
N GLY A 211 -15.27 -50.40 -23.77
CA GLY A 211 -14.20 -51.17 -23.14
C GLY A 211 -14.62 -51.87 -21.84
N THR A 212 -15.53 -51.30 -21.05
CA THR A 212 -16.08 -51.99 -19.87
C THR A 212 -16.97 -53.17 -20.26
N GLN A 213 -17.77 -53.03 -21.32
CA GLN A 213 -18.59 -54.14 -21.82
C GLN A 213 -17.71 -55.26 -22.38
N GLU A 214 -16.68 -54.92 -23.16
CA GLU A 214 -15.69 -55.89 -23.66
C GLU A 214 -14.92 -56.57 -22.52
N LEU A 215 -14.56 -55.84 -21.45
CA LEU A 215 -13.95 -56.44 -20.28
C LEU A 215 -14.91 -57.39 -19.55
N GLU A 216 -16.20 -57.08 -19.48
CA GLU A 216 -17.20 -57.97 -18.90
C GLU A 216 -17.38 -59.24 -19.73
N THR A 217 -17.42 -59.15 -21.06
CA THR A 217 -17.48 -60.33 -21.94
C THR A 217 -16.21 -61.17 -21.82
N LEU A 218 -15.03 -60.55 -21.85
CA LEU A 218 -13.76 -61.26 -21.67
C LEU A 218 -13.63 -61.89 -20.28
N ARG A 219 -14.17 -61.26 -19.23
CA ARG A 219 -14.23 -61.87 -17.89
C ARG A 219 -15.15 -63.10 -17.86
N ALA A 220 -16.29 -63.04 -18.54
CA ALA A 220 -17.18 -64.19 -18.68
C ALA A 220 -16.49 -65.33 -19.44
N GLU A 221 -15.89 -65.04 -20.60
CA GLU A 221 -15.11 -66.00 -21.40
C GLU A 221 -13.94 -66.59 -20.60
N ARG A 222 -13.18 -65.76 -19.87
CA ARG A 222 -12.12 -66.22 -18.98
C ARG A 222 -12.65 -67.14 -17.89
N ALA A 223 -13.79 -66.81 -17.27
CA ALA A 223 -14.38 -67.65 -16.23
C ALA A 223 -14.84 -69.01 -16.80
N GLU A 224 -15.34 -69.04 -18.03
CA GLU A 224 -15.67 -70.29 -18.74
C GLU A 224 -14.41 -71.09 -19.09
N ALA A 225 -13.37 -70.43 -19.62
CA ALA A 225 -12.09 -71.07 -19.92
C ALA A 225 -11.40 -71.60 -18.65
N GLU A 226 -11.42 -70.87 -17.54
CA GLU A 226 -10.90 -71.34 -16.25
C GLU A 226 -11.70 -72.53 -15.71
N LYS A 227 -13.02 -72.57 -15.89
CA LYS A 227 -13.83 -73.76 -15.56
C LYS A 227 -13.43 -74.96 -16.43
N ALA A 228 -13.21 -74.75 -17.73
CA ALA A 228 -12.75 -75.81 -18.63
C ALA A 228 -11.34 -76.31 -18.26
N VAL A 229 -10.40 -75.41 -17.94
CA VAL A 229 -9.05 -75.76 -17.48
C VAL A 229 -9.09 -76.47 -16.13
N LYS A 230 -9.90 -76.01 -15.17
CA LYS A 230 -10.07 -76.72 -13.89
C LYS A 230 -10.65 -78.12 -14.10
N ALA A 231 -11.63 -78.28 -14.97
CA ALA A 231 -12.16 -79.59 -15.32
C ALA A 231 -11.12 -80.50 -16.01
N SER A 232 -10.16 -79.92 -16.75
CA SER A 232 -9.04 -80.65 -17.36
C SER A 232 -7.94 -81.00 -16.35
N ARG A 233 -7.57 -80.08 -15.46
CA ARG A 233 -6.53 -80.29 -14.42
C ARG A 233 -6.93 -81.29 -13.35
N VAL A 234 -8.23 -81.45 -13.08
CA VAL A 234 -8.74 -82.53 -12.20
C VAL A 234 -8.36 -83.92 -12.73
N ASN A 235 -7.97 -84.05 -14.01
CA ASN A 235 -7.46 -85.30 -14.56
C ASN A 235 -5.92 -85.41 -14.59
N GLU A 236 -5.17 -84.33 -14.34
CA GLU A 236 -3.69 -84.28 -14.43
C GLU A 236 -2.98 -84.15 -13.07
N ASP A 237 -3.69 -83.73 -12.01
CA ASP A 237 -3.16 -83.78 -10.63
C ASP A 237 -3.25 -85.22 -10.09
N ASP A 238 -2.37 -86.11 -10.56
CA ASP A 238 -2.20 -87.44 -9.99
C ASP A 238 -1.62 -87.29 -8.58
N VAL A 239 -2.50 -87.33 -7.56
CA VAL A 239 -2.21 -87.15 -6.11
C VAL A 239 -1.07 -88.06 -5.62
N ARG A 240 -0.71 -89.10 -6.38
CA ARG A 240 0.43 -90.00 -6.14
C ARG A 240 1.80 -89.39 -6.43
N LEU A 241 1.89 -88.36 -7.26
CA LEU A 241 3.17 -87.78 -7.67
C LEU A 241 3.77 -86.86 -6.60
N ALA A 242 2.94 -86.13 -5.84
CA ALA A 242 3.40 -85.25 -4.76
C ALA A 242 4.28 -85.97 -3.71
N PRO A 243 3.86 -87.12 -3.13
CA PRO A 243 4.72 -87.84 -2.16
C PRO A 243 5.98 -88.46 -2.80
N LEU A 244 5.95 -88.79 -4.09
CA LEU A 244 7.15 -89.26 -4.81
C LEU A 244 8.16 -88.12 -4.98
N TYR A 245 7.71 -86.92 -5.36
CA TYR A 245 8.59 -85.75 -5.43
C TYR A 245 9.21 -85.42 -4.08
N ASP A 246 8.43 -85.47 -3.00
CA ASP A 246 8.94 -85.24 -1.63
C ASP A 246 9.98 -86.28 -1.22
N GLN A 247 9.74 -87.56 -1.52
CA GLN A 247 10.71 -88.64 -1.27
C GLN A 247 12.00 -88.45 -2.06
N HIS A 248 11.90 -88.07 -3.34
CA HIS A 248 13.08 -87.80 -4.16
C HIS A 248 13.85 -86.57 -3.68
N LEU A 249 13.18 -85.51 -3.26
CA LEU A 249 13.81 -84.32 -2.69
C LEU A 249 14.56 -84.66 -1.38
N ALA A 250 13.93 -85.47 -0.52
CA ALA A 250 14.53 -85.94 0.73
C ALA A 250 15.76 -86.85 0.47
N SER A 251 15.68 -87.73 -0.53
CA SER A 251 16.80 -88.58 -0.96
C SER A 251 17.97 -87.74 -1.48
N LEU A 252 17.70 -86.73 -2.32
CA LEU A 252 18.73 -85.81 -2.81
C LEU A 252 19.39 -85.01 -1.67
N ALA A 253 18.61 -84.56 -0.69
CA ALA A 253 19.15 -83.88 0.49
C ALA A 253 20.08 -84.80 1.31
N LEU A 254 19.71 -86.07 1.49
CA LEU A 254 20.56 -87.07 2.13
C LEU A 254 21.86 -87.28 1.35
N HIS A 255 21.78 -87.49 0.03
CA HIS A 255 22.96 -87.66 -0.83
C HIS A 255 23.91 -86.46 -0.77
N LYS A 256 23.38 -85.22 -0.76
CA LYS A 256 24.19 -84.01 -0.58
C LYS A 256 24.91 -84.00 0.78
N SER A 257 24.21 -84.40 1.84
CA SER A 257 24.78 -84.49 3.19
C SER A 257 25.92 -85.52 3.28
N VAL A 258 25.71 -86.74 2.76
CA VAL A 258 26.73 -87.82 2.79
C VAL A 258 27.99 -87.44 2.02
N LEU A 259 27.85 -86.75 0.89
CA LEU A 259 28.97 -86.31 0.07
C LEU A 259 29.60 -84.99 0.54
N ASN A 260 29.12 -84.42 1.65
CA ASN A 260 29.51 -83.08 2.15
C ASN A 260 29.45 -81.99 1.07
N ILE A 261 28.48 -82.10 0.15
CA ILE A 261 28.22 -81.09 -0.87
C ILE A 261 27.50 -79.93 -0.18
N HIS A 262 28.16 -78.76 -0.13
CA HIS A 262 27.59 -77.56 0.46
C HIS A 262 26.60 -76.89 -0.51
N ASN A 263 26.94 -76.85 -1.79
CA ASN A 263 26.08 -76.31 -2.83
C ASN A 263 26.29 -77.07 -4.15
N SER A 264 25.22 -77.23 -4.92
CA SER A 264 25.25 -77.82 -6.26
C SER A 264 24.37 -76.95 -7.15
N HIS A 265 24.94 -76.35 -8.19
CA HIS A 265 24.20 -75.50 -9.11
C HIS A 265 24.54 -75.86 -10.55
N LEU A 266 23.52 -75.97 -11.40
CA LEU A 266 23.67 -76.13 -12.85
C LEU A 266 23.70 -74.73 -13.46
N VAL A 267 24.86 -74.30 -13.96
CA VAL A 267 25.03 -72.98 -14.59
C VAL A 267 24.47 -72.99 -16.01
N SER A 268 24.58 -74.15 -16.68
CA SER A 268 24.04 -74.43 -18.01
C SER A 268 23.66 -75.91 -18.06
N GLU A 269 22.96 -76.36 -19.12
CA GLU A 269 22.63 -77.77 -19.34
C GLU A 269 23.88 -78.68 -19.33
N ASN A 270 25.03 -78.11 -19.67
CA ASN A 270 26.30 -78.81 -19.78
C ASN A 270 27.31 -78.45 -18.68
N GLU A 271 26.95 -77.63 -17.69
CA GLU A 271 27.88 -77.14 -16.67
C GLU A 271 27.35 -77.34 -15.26
N LEU A 272 28.08 -78.14 -14.48
CA LEU A 272 27.77 -78.46 -13.09
C LEU A 272 28.84 -77.90 -12.16
N VAL A 273 28.42 -77.01 -11.26
CA VAL A 273 29.28 -76.44 -10.22
C VAL A 273 28.97 -77.09 -8.89
N LEU A 274 29.97 -77.76 -8.32
CA LEU A 274 29.91 -78.43 -7.02
C LEU A 274 30.80 -77.69 -6.03
N SER A 275 30.20 -77.22 -4.94
CA SER A 275 30.92 -76.55 -3.85
C SER A 275 30.99 -77.47 -2.64
N TYR A 276 32.20 -77.79 -2.20
CA TYR A 276 32.50 -78.63 -1.05
C TYR A 276 33.09 -77.79 0.08
N LYS A 277 32.73 -78.11 1.32
CA LYS A 277 33.35 -77.51 2.50
C LYS A 277 34.36 -78.49 3.10
N VAL A 278 35.64 -78.15 3.01
CA VAL A 278 36.73 -78.97 3.56
C VAL A 278 37.37 -78.15 4.68
N GLY A 279 37.08 -78.51 5.94
CA GLY A 279 37.48 -77.74 7.13
C GLY A 279 36.88 -76.33 7.18
N ARG A 280 37.75 -75.30 7.15
CA ARG A 280 37.35 -73.87 7.17
C ARG A 280 37.21 -73.24 5.78
N ARG A 281 37.56 -73.94 4.71
CA ARG A 281 37.57 -73.41 3.33
C ARG A 281 36.53 -74.10 2.44
N THR A 282 36.20 -73.45 1.34
CA THR A 282 35.27 -73.96 0.33
C THR A 282 36.01 -74.20 -0.98
N ILE A 283 35.88 -75.41 -1.53
CA ILE A 283 36.48 -75.81 -2.79
C ILE A 283 35.36 -75.93 -3.81
N SER A 284 35.56 -75.35 -4.98
CA SER A 284 34.58 -75.38 -6.07
C SER A 284 35.15 -76.18 -7.22
N VAL A 285 34.39 -77.18 -7.66
CA VAL A 285 34.70 -78.02 -8.81
C VAL A 285 33.63 -77.76 -9.86
N ASN A 286 34.05 -77.15 -10.97
CA ASN A 286 33.20 -76.89 -12.12
C ASN A 286 33.46 -77.98 -13.15
N LEU A 287 32.45 -78.78 -13.44
CA LEU A 287 32.50 -79.85 -14.44
C LEU A 287 31.75 -79.37 -15.68
N ILE A 288 32.42 -79.39 -16.82
CA ILE A 288 31.86 -79.02 -18.12
C ILE A 288 31.79 -80.28 -18.96
N PHE A 289 30.58 -80.62 -19.40
CA PHE A 289 30.30 -81.80 -20.20
C PHE A 289 30.13 -81.42 -21.67
N GLN A 290 30.43 -82.35 -22.58
CA GLN A 290 30.11 -82.18 -23.99
C GLN A 290 28.58 -82.29 -24.20
N PRO A 291 27.98 -81.42 -25.04
CA PRO A 291 26.55 -81.51 -25.34
C PRO A 291 26.21 -82.88 -25.93
N ASN A 292 25.15 -83.51 -25.42
CA ASN A 292 24.57 -84.79 -25.88
C ASN A 292 25.40 -86.06 -25.65
N THR A 293 26.68 -85.99 -25.25
CA THR A 293 27.50 -87.20 -25.05
C THR A 293 27.77 -87.53 -23.58
N SER A 294 27.39 -86.67 -22.62
CA SER A 294 27.63 -86.83 -21.17
C SER A 294 29.10 -87.06 -20.79
N GLN A 295 30.03 -86.82 -21.73
CA GLN A 295 31.47 -86.98 -21.53
C GLN A 295 32.05 -85.70 -20.93
N LEU A 296 33.03 -85.84 -20.04
CA LEU A 296 33.67 -84.70 -19.39
C LEU A 296 34.57 -83.97 -20.39
N ALA A 297 34.19 -82.75 -20.78
CA ALA A 297 34.94 -81.92 -21.72
C ALA A 297 36.09 -81.18 -21.03
N SER A 298 35.81 -80.64 -19.85
CA SER A 298 36.81 -79.98 -19.01
C SER A 298 36.34 -79.92 -17.56
N ALA A 299 37.28 -79.77 -16.64
CA ALA A 299 36.98 -79.49 -15.25
C ALA A 299 37.87 -78.36 -14.74
N ASN A 300 37.30 -77.41 -14.01
CA ASN A 300 38.04 -76.33 -13.36
C ASN A 300 37.88 -76.48 -11.86
N VAL A 301 38.99 -76.45 -11.13
CA VAL A 301 39.00 -76.57 -9.68
C VAL A 301 39.51 -75.27 -9.08
N SER A 302 38.65 -74.57 -8.35
CA SER A 302 38.99 -73.31 -7.68
C SER A 302 39.01 -73.48 -6.16
N GLY A 303 40.01 -72.86 -5.51
CA GLY A 303 40.23 -72.92 -4.06
C GLY A 303 41.36 -73.86 -3.62
N LEU A 304 41.97 -74.61 -4.54
CA LEU A 304 43.17 -75.43 -4.30
C LEU A 304 44.49 -74.66 -4.48
N ASP A 305 44.49 -73.59 -5.28
CA ASP A 305 45.66 -72.71 -5.46
C ASP A 305 46.10 -72.06 -4.14
N GLU A 306 45.14 -71.78 -3.24
CA GLU A 306 45.41 -71.25 -1.89
C GLU A 306 46.13 -72.25 -0.95
N LEU A 307 46.28 -73.50 -1.39
CA LEU A 307 47.01 -74.56 -0.69
C LEU A 307 48.36 -74.87 -1.37
N GLY A 308 48.71 -74.19 -2.47
CA GLY A 308 49.94 -74.40 -3.21
C GLY A 308 49.99 -75.74 -3.96
N VAL A 309 48.84 -76.34 -4.23
CA VAL A 309 48.71 -77.63 -4.91
C VAL A 309 48.17 -77.41 -6.32
N GLU A 310 48.98 -77.71 -7.32
CA GLU A 310 48.54 -77.66 -8.73
C GLU A 310 47.72 -78.92 -9.06
N ALA A 311 46.43 -78.73 -9.36
CA ALA A 311 45.50 -79.81 -9.70
C ALA A 311 45.40 -80.08 -11.22
N ALA A 312 46.15 -79.34 -12.05
CA ALA A 312 46.02 -79.37 -13.51
C ALA A 312 46.33 -80.76 -14.11
N GLU A 313 47.43 -81.39 -13.70
CA GLU A 313 47.82 -82.72 -14.22
C GLU A 313 46.81 -83.82 -13.86
N LEU A 314 46.22 -83.74 -12.66
CA LEU A 314 45.24 -84.71 -12.20
C LEU A 314 43.90 -84.53 -12.92
N VAL A 315 43.49 -83.28 -13.13
CA VAL A 315 42.31 -82.94 -13.92
C VAL A 315 42.46 -83.46 -15.35
N ASP A 316 43.59 -83.21 -15.99
CA ASP A 316 43.85 -83.69 -17.35
C ASP A 316 43.81 -85.22 -17.44
N LEU A 317 44.38 -85.93 -16.46
CA LEU A 317 44.36 -87.40 -16.43
C LEU A 317 42.93 -87.97 -16.35
N HIS A 318 42.06 -87.35 -15.54
CA HIS A 318 40.66 -87.81 -15.41
C HIS A 318 39.78 -87.34 -16.56
N ILE A 319 40.11 -86.24 -17.24
CA ILE A 319 39.46 -85.86 -18.51
C ILE A 319 39.78 -86.88 -19.59
N HIS A 320 41.04 -87.31 -19.72
CA HIS A 320 41.44 -88.33 -20.71
C HIS A 320 40.82 -89.71 -20.41
N ALA A 321 40.57 -90.03 -19.14
CA ALA A 321 39.92 -91.27 -18.72
C ALA A 321 38.38 -91.22 -18.72
N ASP A 322 37.77 -90.05 -18.99
CA ASP A 322 36.33 -89.78 -18.90
C ASP A 322 35.70 -90.20 -17.55
N ASP A 323 36.44 -90.01 -16.45
CA ASP A 323 36.01 -90.38 -15.10
C ASP A 323 35.75 -89.16 -14.21
N ALA A 324 34.58 -88.55 -14.39
CA ALA A 324 34.13 -87.43 -13.58
C ALA A 324 33.86 -87.83 -12.10
N TYR A 325 33.48 -89.08 -11.86
CA TYR A 325 33.17 -89.57 -10.51
C TYR A 325 34.43 -89.84 -9.69
N GLY A 326 35.53 -90.27 -10.32
CA GLY A 326 36.84 -90.43 -9.71
C GLY A 326 37.57 -89.11 -9.46
N LEU A 327 37.33 -88.10 -10.31
CA LEU A 327 37.96 -86.78 -10.18
C LEU A 327 37.60 -86.09 -8.85
N ILE A 328 36.32 -86.09 -8.46
CA ILE A 328 35.84 -85.42 -7.25
C ILE A 328 36.53 -85.94 -5.97
N PRO A 329 36.53 -87.25 -5.66
CA PRO A 329 37.20 -87.78 -4.47
C PRO A 329 38.71 -87.61 -4.54
N ALA A 330 39.34 -87.66 -5.72
CA ALA A 330 40.77 -87.40 -5.88
C ALA A 330 41.13 -85.95 -5.51
N VAL A 331 40.38 -84.98 -6.04
CA VAL A 331 40.53 -83.54 -5.73
C VAL A 331 40.28 -83.27 -4.24
N LEU A 332 39.25 -83.87 -3.66
CA LEU A 332 38.95 -83.73 -2.24
C LEU A 332 39.99 -84.43 -1.34
N ALA A 333 40.57 -85.55 -1.77
CA ALA A 333 41.65 -86.22 -1.06
C ALA A 333 42.93 -85.37 -1.05
N MET A 334 43.29 -84.76 -2.18
CA MET A 334 44.41 -83.81 -2.24
C MET A 334 44.19 -82.62 -1.32
N ALA A 335 42.98 -82.03 -1.37
CA ALA A 335 42.64 -80.91 -0.52
C ALA A 335 42.66 -81.23 0.98
N ARG A 336 42.29 -82.47 1.36
CA ARG A 336 42.40 -82.95 2.75
C ARG A 336 43.83 -83.29 3.14
N ALA A 337 44.65 -83.78 2.22
CA ALA A 337 46.06 -84.06 2.48
C ALA A 337 46.91 -82.78 2.62
N ALA A 338 46.47 -81.68 2.00
CA ALA A 338 47.10 -80.37 2.08
C ALA A 338 46.61 -79.49 3.24
N GLN A 339 45.69 -80.00 4.10
CA GLN A 339 45.26 -79.35 5.34
C GLN A 339 46.25 -79.55 6.49
#